data_AF-A0A1Q6LTK0-F1
#
_entry.id   AF-A0A1Q6LTK0-F1
#
_cell.length_a   1.000
_cell.length_b   1.000
_cell.length_c   1.000
_cell.angle_alpha   90.00
_cell.angle_beta   90.00
_cell.angle_gamma   90.00
#
_symmetry.space_group_name_H-M   'P 1'
#
loop_
_entity.id
_entity.type
_entity.pdbx_description
1 polymer ?
#
loop_
_entity_poly.entity_id
_entity_poly.type
_entity_poly.pdbx_seq_one_letter_code
_entity_poly.pdbx_strand_id
1 'polypeptide(L)'
;MIGDGVIPSNNGRGYVLRRLIRRACRHGRLLGVNEPFLYKVCDTVIHENHVAYPELADKAELIKKIILSEEESFGKTIDAGLGLPPGPDQGYFGGKGHYRG
;
A
#
# COMPACT_ATOMS: atom_id res chain seq x y z
N MET A 1 -10.68 -12.31 -3.16
CA MET A 1 -10.76 -12.10 -1.70
C MET A 1 -11.58 -10.86 -1.33
N ILE A 2 -11.13 -9.63 -1.65
CA ILE A 2 -11.91 -8.42 -1.32
C ILE A 2 -13.20 -8.35 -2.14
N GLY A 3 -13.14 -8.71 -3.44
CA GLY A 3 -14.34 -8.88 -4.27
C GLY A 3 -15.38 -9.86 -3.69
N ASP A 4 -14.92 -10.84 -2.89
CA ASP A 4 -15.77 -11.83 -2.21
C ASP A 4 -16.19 -11.40 -0.79
N GLY A 5 -15.96 -10.12 -0.43
CA GLY A 5 -16.34 -9.55 0.86
C GLY A 5 -15.34 -9.76 2.00
N VAL A 6 -14.14 -10.29 1.74
CA VAL A 6 -13.10 -10.43 2.77
C VAL A 6 -12.37 -9.10 2.98
N ILE A 7 -12.35 -8.61 4.22
CA ILE A 7 -11.69 -7.35 4.62
C ILE A 7 -10.46 -7.66 5.48
N PRO A 8 -9.36 -6.87 5.41
CA PRO A 8 -8.20 -7.04 6.29
C PRO A 8 -8.59 -7.04 7.78
N SER A 9 -8.17 -8.06 8.53
CA SER A 9 -8.49 -8.22 9.96
C SER A 9 -7.33 -8.88 10.71
N ASN A 10 -7.49 -9.12 12.02
CA ASN A 10 -6.49 -9.79 12.85
C ASN A 10 -6.73 -11.29 13.01
N ASN A 11 -7.75 -11.86 12.34
CA ASN A 11 -8.08 -13.28 12.42
C ASN A 11 -8.63 -13.86 11.10
N GLY A 12 -8.69 -15.20 11.02
CA GLY A 12 -9.33 -15.91 9.90
C GLY A 12 -8.82 -15.49 8.52
N ARG A 13 -9.75 -15.39 7.55
CA ARG A 13 -9.42 -15.02 6.16
C ARG A 13 -8.94 -13.57 6.01
N GLY A 14 -9.42 -12.67 6.87
CA GLY A 14 -8.99 -11.27 6.87
C GLY A 14 -7.53 -11.10 7.31
N TYR A 15 -7.04 -11.96 8.21
CA TYR A 15 -5.63 -11.99 8.59
C TYR A 15 -4.72 -12.43 7.44
N VAL A 16 -5.14 -13.46 6.68
CA VAL A 16 -4.39 -13.91 5.50
C VAL A 16 -4.29 -12.79 4.47
N LEU A 17 -5.41 -12.13 4.18
CA LEU A 17 -5.46 -10.98 3.27
C LEU A 17 -4.55 -9.84 3.74
N ARG A 18 -4.64 -9.44 5.02
CA ARG A 18 -3.78 -8.42 5.62
C ARG A 18 -2.30 -8.76 5.41
N ARG A 19 -1.90 -10.00 5.68
CA ARG A 19 -0.51 -10.45 5.55
C ARG A 19 -0.02 -10.41 4.10
N LEU A 20 -0.87 -10.76 3.14
CA LEU A 20 -0.54 -10.69 1.71
C LEU A 20 -0.29 -9.25 1.25
N ILE A 21 -1.18 -8.33 1.59
CA ILE A 21 -1.03 -6.90 1.27
C ILE A 21 0.28 -6.38 1.85
N ARG A 22 0.50 -6.58 3.15
CA ARG A 22 1.72 -6.12 3.85
C ARG A 22 3.00 -6.70 3.26
N ARG A 23 2.99 -7.97 2.86
CA ARG A 23 4.13 -8.60 2.19
C ARG A 23 4.43 -7.91 0.87
N ALA A 24 3.41 -7.62 0.07
CA ALA A 24 3.58 -6.91 -1.19
C ALA A 24 4.09 -5.47 -0.97
N CYS A 25 3.56 -4.74 0.03
CA CYS A 25 4.08 -3.42 0.43
C CYS A 25 5.58 -3.46 0.74
N ARG A 26 5.99 -4.44 1.58
CA ARG A 26 7.39 -4.63 1.96
C ARG A 26 8.28 -4.88 0.73
N HIS A 27 7.83 -5.71 -0.20
CA HIS A 27 8.58 -5.96 -1.44
C HIS A 27 8.70 -4.70 -2.28
N GLY A 28 7.64 -3.89 -2.41
CA GLY A 28 7.71 -2.57 -3.05
C GLY A 28 8.75 -1.67 -2.39
N ARG A 29 8.76 -1.58 -1.06
CA ARG A 29 9.74 -0.78 -0.32
C ARG A 29 11.19 -1.23 -0.56
N LEU A 30 11.43 -2.55 -0.60
CA LEU A 30 12.75 -3.10 -0.93
C LEU A 30 13.21 -2.78 -2.36
N LEU A 31 12.27 -2.54 -3.26
CA LEU A 31 12.53 -2.09 -4.64
C LEU A 31 12.65 -0.55 -4.75
N GLY A 32 12.60 0.18 -3.64
CA GLY A 32 12.68 1.64 -3.60
C GLY A 32 11.36 2.36 -3.86
N VAL A 33 10.23 1.65 -3.91
CA VAL A 33 8.90 2.27 -4.03
C VAL A 33 8.49 2.81 -2.67
N ASN A 34 8.41 4.14 -2.57
CA ASN A 34 8.20 4.82 -1.29
C ASN A 34 6.78 5.33 -1.05
N GLU A 35 5.91 5.22 -2.04
CA GLU A 35 4.52 5.67 -2.01
C GLU A 35 3.56 4.46 -2.15
N PRO A 36 2.28 4.60 -1.74
CA PRO A 36 1.27 3.60 -2.01
C PRO A 36 1.20 3.26 -3.51
N PHE A 37 1.21 1.97 -3.85
CA PHE A 37 1.28 1.51 -5.24
C PHE A 37 0.37 0.32 -5.54
N LEU A 38 0.05 -0.53 -4.56
CA LEU A 38 -0.77 -1.72 -4.77
C LEU A 38 -2.17 -1.37 -5.23
N TYR A 39 -2.73 -0.25 -4.76
CA TYR A 39 -4.06 0.19 -5.20
C TYR A 39 -4.07 0.56 -6.71
N LYS A 40 -2.94 1.00 -7.26
CA LYS A 40 -2.76 1.26 -8.71
C LYS A 40 -2.58 -0.04 -9.49
N VAL A 41 -1.80 -0.99 -8.94
CA VAL A 41 -1.65 -2.33 -9.54
C VAL A 41 -3.00 -3.05 -9.62
N CYS A 42 -3.86 -2.84 -8.62
CA CYS A 42 -5.21 -3.39 -8.61
C CYS A 42 -6.05 -2.92 -9.81
N ASP A 43 -5.86 -1.69 -10.30
CA ASP A 43 -6.58 -1.19 -11.49
C ASP A 43 -6.28 -2.06 -12.71
N THR A 44 -5.02 -2.40 -12.94
CA THR A 44 -4.61 -3.29 -14.03
C THR A 44 -5.25 -4.66 -13.88
N VAL A 45 -5.24 -5.24 -12.67
CA VAL A 45 -5.84 -6.56 -12.44
C VAL A 45 -7.34 -6.55 -12.73
N ILE A 46 -8.06 -5.53 -12.28
CA ILE A 46 -9.50 -5.39 -12.55
C ILE A 46 -9.74 -5.23 -14.05
N HIS A 47 -8.99 -4.36 -14.72
CA HIS A 47 -9.11 -4.13 -16.16
C HIS A 47 -8.88 -5.40 -16.97
N GLU A 48 -7.85 -6.20 -16.67
CA GLU A 48 -7.58 -7.42 -17.44
C GLU A 48 -8.61 -8.55 -17.19
N ASN A 49 -9.35 -8.48 -16.07
CA ASN A 49 -10.21 -9.58 -15.63
C ASN A 49 -11.71 -9.27 -15.60
N HIS A 50 -12.12 -8.02 -15.83
CA HIS A 50 -13.52 -7.59 -15.70
C HIS A 50 -14.51 -8.36 -16.59
N VAL A 51 -14.07 -8.90 -17.73
CA VAL A 51 -14.94 -9.69 -18.62
C VAL A 51 -15.31 -11.03 -17.98
N ALA A 52 -14.36 -11.70 -17.34
CA ALA A 52 -14.57 -12.98 -16.68
C ALA A 52 -15.17 -12.81 -15.27
N TYR A 53 -14.89 -11.68 -14.63
CA TYR A 53 -15.30 -11.36 -13.26
C TYR A 53 -15.86 -9.93 -13.16
N PRO A 54 -17.10 -9.70 -13.65
CA PRO A 54 -17.72 -8.37 -13.69
C PRO A 54 -17.80 -7.70 -12.31
N GLU A 55 -17.95 -8.50 -11.25
CA GLU A 55 -18.00 -8.03 -9.87
C GLU A 55 -16.73 -7.32 -9.41
N LEU A 56 -15.59 -7.56 -10.08
CA LEU A 56 -14.34 -6.82 -9.82
C LEU A 56 -14.46 -5.37 -10.27
N ALA A 57 -15.12 -5.12 -11.40
CA ALA A 57 -15.36 -3.76 -11.88
C ALA A 57 -16.38 -3.04 -10.98
N ASP A 58 -17.48 -3.72 -10.62
CA ASP A 58 -18.51 -3.16 -9.74
C ASP A 58 -17.97 -2.75 -8.36
N LYS A 59 -17.00 -3.52 -7.84
CA LYS A 59 -16.38 -3.31 -6.53
C LYS A 59 -15.04 -2.60 -6.59
N ALA A 60 -14.63 -2.11 -7.76
CA ALA A 60 -13.28 -1.57 -7.99
C ALA A 60 -12.92 -0.48 -6.96
N GLU A 61 -13.79 0.50 -6.77
CA GLU A 61 -13.56 1.59 -5.81
C GLU A 61 -13.38 1.09 -4.37
N LEU A 62 -14.22 0.14 -3.95
CA LEU A 62 -14.14 -0.46 -2.62
C LEU A 62 -12.82 -1.22 -2.44
N ILE A 63 -12.45 -2.04 -3.42
CA ILE A 63 -11.20 -2.82 -3.39
C ILE A 63 -10.01 -1.88 -3.27
N LYS A 64 -9.94 -0.84 -4.11
CA LYS A 64 -8.86 0.16 -4.11
C LYS A 64 -8.77 0.88 -2.77
N LYS A 65 -9.91 1.34 -2.24
CA LYS A 65 -9.97 2.05 -0.96
C LYS A 65 -9.44 1.21 0.19
N ILE A 66 -9.80 -0.08 0.23
CA ILE A 66 -9.32 -1.01 1.27
C ILE A 66 -7.81 -1.23 1.15
N ILE A 67 -7.30 -1.46 -0.06
CA ILE A 67 -5.87 -1.67 -0.30
C ILE A 67 -5.08 -0.43 0.09
N LEU A 68 -5.50 0.76 -0.38
CA LEU A 68 -4.85 2.03 -0.07
C LEU A 68 -4.81 2.29 1.44
N SER A 69 -5.94 2.10 2.13
CA SER A 69 -6.00 2.31 3.59
C SER A 69 -5.05 1.38 4.36
N GLU A 70 -4.93 0.12 3.96
CA GLU A 70 -3.97 -0.80 4.59
C GLU A 70 -2.53 -0.46 4.23
N GLU A 71 -2.26 -0.01 3.00
CA GLU A 71 -0.94 0.48 2.57
C GLU A 71 -0.47 1.66 3.41
N GLU A 72 -1.30 2.70 3.55
CA GLU A 72 -0.98 3.91 4.31
C GLU A 72 -0.79 3.61 5.81
N SER A 73 -1.63 2.74 6.36
CA SER A 73 -1.52 2.29 7.76
C SER A 73 -0.22 1.51 7.99
N PHE A 74 0.15 0.64 7.04
CA PHE A 74 1.33 -0.20 7.17
C PHE A 74 2.65 0.51 6.81
N GLY A 75 2.64 1.49 5.91
CA GLY A 75 3.83 2.26 5.51
C GLY A 75 4.56 2.85 6.72
N LYS A 76 3.80 3.43 7.66
CA LYS A 76 4.32 3.95 8.94
C LYS A 76 5.04 2.90 9.78
N THR A 77 4.61 1.63 9.69
CA THR A 77 5.20 0.51 10.43
C THR A 77 6.45 -0.05 9.73
N ILE A 78 6.45 -0.09 8.39
CA ILE A 78 7.60 -0.57 7.61
C ILE A 78 8.83 0.29 7.87
N ASP A 79 8.66 1.61 7.88
CA ASP A 79 9.77 2.56 8.03
C ASP A 79 10.49 2.38 9.37
N ALA A 80 9.72 2.23 10.44
CA ALA A 80 10.24 1.90 11.76
C ALA A 80 10.95 0.53 11.80
N GLY A 81 10.40 -0.49 11.11
CA GLY A 81 10.91 -1.85 11.14
C GLY A 81 12.15 -2.09 10.27
N LEU A 82 12.37 -1.28 9.23
CA LEU A 82 13.54 -1.37 8.34
C LEU A 82 14.67 -0.39 8.72
N GLY A 83 14.46 0.44 9.74
CA GLY A 83 15.43 1.49 10.11
C GLY A 83 15.67 2.51 8.98
N LEU A 84 14.71 2.64 8.07
CA LEU A 84 14.76 3.60 6.98
C LEU A 84 14.28 4.96 7.51
N PRO A 85 14.92 6.08 7.12
CA PRO A 85 14.34 7.39 7.37
C PRO A 85 12.93 7.44 6.76
N PRO A 86 11.97 8.17 7.37
CA PRO A 86 10.63 8.29 6.81
C PRO A 86 10.73 8.68 5.33
N GLY A 87 9.89 8.03 4.50
CA GLY A 87 9.79 8.40 3.07
C GLY A 87 9.55 9.91 2.91
N PRO A 88 9.86 10.49 1.74
CA PRO A 88 9.82 11.94 1.56
C PRO A 88 8.38 12.47 1.59
N ASP A 89 7.82 12.65 2.79
CA ASP A 89 6.67 13.49 3.02
C ASP A 89 7.17 14.90 3.38
N GLN A 90 6.82 15.84 2.50
CA GLN A 90 6.70 17.28 2.67
C GLN A 90 7.19 17.84 4.02
N GLY A 91 8.39 18.45 4.03
CA GLY A 91 8.80 19.34 5.11
C GLY A 91 10.19 19.13 5.71
N TYR A 92 11.21 18.93 4.89
CA TYR A 92 12.59 19.23 5.31
C TYR A 92 13.03 20.57 4.71
N PHE A 93 12.62 21.68 5.33
CA PHE A 93 13.34 22.94 5.17
C PHE A 93 14.68 22.80 5.90
N GLY A 94 15.70 22.44 5.13
CA GLY A 94 17.08 22.29 5.59
C GLY A 94 17.57 23.55 6.30
N GLY A 95 18.12 23.34 7.48
CA GLY A 95 18.76 24.37 8.30
C GLY A 95 19.90 25.09 7.58
N LYS A 96 20.05 26.36 7.92
CA LYS A 96 21.13 27.24 7.48
C LYS A 96 22.49 26.59 7.74
N GLY A 97 23.17 26.18 6.68
CA GLY A 97 24.59 25.86 6.69
C GLY A 97 25.40 27.13 6.98
N HIS A 98 26.15 27.09 8.07
CA HIS A 98 27.31 27.94 8.31
C HIS A 98 28.27 27.84 7.12
N TYR A 99 28.49 28.94 6.40
CA TYR A 99 29.68 29.09 5.57
C TYR A 99 30.75 29.79 6.41
N ARG A 100 31.81 29.03 6.71
CA ARG A 100 33.12 29.61 7.06
C ARG A 100 33.72 30.19 5.78
N GLY A 101 34.05 31.48 5.85
CA GLY A 101 34.90 32.24 4.95
C GLY A 101 35.44 33.41 5.75
#